data_AF-A0A6P4AWY7-F1
#
_entry.id   AF-A0A6P4AWY7-F1
#
_cell.length_a   1.000
_cell.length_b   1.000
_cell.length_c   1.000
_cell.angle_alpha   90.00
_cell.angle_beta   90.00
_cell.angle_gamma   90.00
#
_symmetry.space_group_name_H-M   'P 1'
#
loop_
_entity.id
_entity.type
_entity.pdbx_description
1 polymer ?
#
loop_
_entity_poly.entity_id
_entity_poly.type
_entity_poly.pdbx_seq_one_letter_code
_entity_poly.pdbx_strand_id
1 'polypeptide(L)'
;MPYSLRGYAYSGGGKKVTRVEVTMDGGDTWHVCTLDHPEKPSKYGKYWCWCFWSLEVEVLNLLVAKEIAVRAWDETLNTQPEKLIWNVMGMMNNCWFRVKTNMCKPHKGEIGIVFEHPTQPGNQSGGWMARERHLESETNPTLKKSVSTPFMNTASKTYSMSEVKKHNSVLKDRMTLWPWLVDPHR
;
A
#
# COMPACT_ATOMS: atom_id res chain seq x y z
N MET A 1 22.80 0.52 -14.46
CA MET A 1 22.05 -0.76 -14.42
C MET A 1 20.63 -0.45 -13.96
N PRO A 2 19.59 -1.00 -14.62
CA PRO A 2 18.21 -0.80 -14.20
C PRO A 2 17.90 -1.58 -12.92
N TYR A 3 16.98 -1.05 -12.11
CA TYR A 3 16.40 -1.72 -10.96
C TYR A 3 15.01 -2.24 -11.33
N SER A 4 14.67 -3.47 -10.92
CA SER A 4 13.37 -4.09 -11.24
C SER A 4 12.42 -3.95 -10.05
N LEU A 5 11.46 -3.03 -10.16
CA LEU A 5 10.33 -2.95 -9.23
C LEU A 5 9.35 -4.07 -9.52
N ARG A 6 8.86 -4.76 -8.48
CA ARG A 6 7.95 -5.89 -8.62
C ARG A 6 6.89 -5.91 -7.52
N GLY A 7 5.79 -6.59 -7.80
CA GLY A 7 4.73 -6.83 -6.82
C GLY A 7 3.63 -7.71 -7.41
N TYR A 8 2.50 -7.79 -6.71
CA TYR A 8 1.33 -8.53 -7.16
C TYR A 8 0.06 -7.70 -7.01
N ALA A 9 -0.93 -7.88 -7.88
CA ALA A 9 -2.23 -7.20 -7.81
C ALA A 9 -3.39 -8.18 -7.97
N TYR A 10 -4.53 -7.90 -7.33
CA TYR A 10 -5.75 -8.68 -7.52
C TYR A 10 -7.03 -7.83 -7.39
N SER A 11 -8.05 -8.20 -8.16
CA SER A 11 -9.39 -7.62 -8.06
C SER A 11 -10.40 -8.62 -7.52
N GLY A 12 -11.43 -8.11 -6.83
CA GLY A 12 -12.56 -8.91 -6.37
C GLY A 12 -13.51 -9.30 -7.51
N GLY A 13 -14.44 -10.22 -7.24
CA GLY A 13 -15.48 -10.59 -8.20
C GLY A 13 -14.99 -11.32 -9.45
N GLY A 14 -13.76 -11.86 -9.39
CA GLY A 14 -13.13 -12.58 -10.49
C GLY A 14 -12.69 -11.67 -11.64
N LYS A 15 -12.54 -10.37 -11.38
CA LYS A 15 -12.23 -9.35 -12.38
C LYS A 15 -10.74 -9.36 -12.71
N LYS A 16 -10.42 -9.33 -14.01
CA LYS A 16 -9.02 -9.26 -14.46
C LYS A 16 -8.39 -7.92 -14.11
N VAL A 17 -7.16 -7.93 -13.62
CA VAL A 17 -6.31 -6.73 -13.56
C VAL A 17 -5.79 -6.44 -14.97
N THR A 18 -6.12 -5.28 -15.51
CA THR A 18 -5.80 -4.92 -16.90
C THR A 18 -4.58 -4.02 -17.00
N ARG A 19 -4.27 -3.26 -15.94
CA ARG A 19 -3.14 -2.33 -15.92
C ARG A 19 -2.63 -2.12 -14.50
N VAL A 20 -1.31 -2.09 -14.33
CA VAL A 20 -0.65 -1.60 -13.11
C VAL A 20 0.27 -0.46 -13.51
N GLU A 21 0.28 0.60 -12.71
CA GLU A 21 1.06 1.80 -12.96
C GLU A 21 1.84 2.16 -11.69
N VAL A 22 3.08 2.62 -11.88
CA VAL A 22 3.95 3.12 -10.82
C VAL A 22 4.29 4.58 -11.07
N THR A 23 4.25 5.38 -10.02
CA THR A 23 4.73 6.77 -10.00
C THR A 23 5.92 6.91 -9.05
N MET A 24 6.84 7.80 -9.40
CA MET A 24 8.02 8.17 -8.62
C MET A 24 8.05 9.68 -8.29
N ASP A 25 7.00 10.41 -8.69
CA ASP A 25 6.89 11.88 -8.60
C ASP A 25 5.59 12.31 -7.90
N GLY A 26 5.00 11.44 -7.08
CA GLY A 26 3.82 11.77 -6.29
C GLY A 26 2.48 11.69 -7.06
N GLY A 27 2.50 11.14 -8.27
CA GLY A 27 1.31 10.90 -9.09
C GLY A 27 1.16 11.85 -10.29
N ASP A 28 2.15 12.71 -10.55
CA ASP A 28 2.19 13.58 -11.72
C ASP A 28 2.38 12.77 -13.01
N THR A 29 3.28 11.78 -12.99
CA THR A 29 3.49 10.84 -14.08
C THR A 29 3.39 9.38 -13.63
N TRP A 30 3.00 8.52 -14.59
CA TRP A 30 2.72 7.10 -14.36
C TRP A 30 3.40 6.24 -15.42
N HIS A 31 4.16 5.26 -14.97
CA HIS A 31 4.81 4.27 -15.82
C HIS A 31 4.01 2.96 -15.79
N VAL A 32 3.62 2.47 -16.96
CA VAL A 32 2.86 1.23 -17.10
C VAL A 32 3.78 0.03 -16.89
N CYS A 33 3.38 -0.88 -16.00
CA CYS A 33 4.10 -2.10 -15.69
C CYS A 33 3.77 -3.25 -16.66
N THR A 34 4.71 -4.17 -16.82
CA THR A 34 4.47 -5.47 -17.45
C THR A 34 3.67 -6.35 -16.49
N LEU A 35 2.59 -6.96 -16.97
CA LEU A 35 1.75 -7.88 -16.18
C LEU A 35 2.00 -9.33 -16.58
N ASP A 36 2.15 -10.19 -15.58
CA ASP A 36 2.15 -11.64 -15.71
C ASP A 36 0.93 -12.22 -14.99
N HIS A 37 0.14 -13.00 -15.71
CA HIS A 37 -1.04 -13.70 -15.19
C HIS A 37 -0.79 -15.21 -15.26
N PRO A 38 -0.23 -15.81 -14.19
CA PRO A 38 0.02 -17.25 -14.17
C PRO A 38 -1.27 -18.08 -14.30
N GLU A 39 -2.38 -17.56 -13.78
CA GLU A 39 -3.69 -18.19 -13.90
C GLU A 39 -4.32 -17.91 -15.27
N LYS A 40 -4.86 -18.96 -15.90
CA LYS A 40 -5.74 -18.83 -17.07
C LYS A 40 -7.15 -18.47 -16.61
N PRO A 41 -7.92 -17.69 -17.40
CA PRO A 41 -9.30 -17.41 -17.06
C PRO A 41 -10.10 -18.71 -16.91
N SER A 42 -11.00 -18.74 -15.94
CA SER A 42 -11.99 -19.81 -15.82
C SER A 42 -12.92 -19.85 -17.05
N LYS A 43 -13.78 -20.88 -17.13
CA LYS A 43 -14.78 -21.05 -18.20
C LYS A 43 -15.65 -19.79 -18.43
N TYR A 44 -15.83 -18.96 -17.40
CA TYR A 44 -16.63 -17.74 -17.45
C TYR A 44 -15.80 -16.45 -17.58
N GLY A 45 -14.52 -16.56 -17.97
CA GLY A 45 -13.63 -15.40 -18.12
C GLY A 45 -13.11 -14.83 -16.79
N LYS A 46 -13.33 -15.53 -15.66
CA LYS A 46 -12.97 -15.03 -14.33
C LYS A 46 -11.53 -15.36 -13.94
N TYR A 47 -10.87 -14.40 -13.27
CA TYR A 47 -9.54 -14.49 -12.68
C TYR A 47 -9.65 -14.43 -11.16
N TRP A 48 -9.33 -15.53 -10.48
CA TRP A 48 -9.50 -15.66 -9.03
C TRP A 48 -8.18 -15.51 -8.27
N CYS A 49 -7.05 -15.64 -8.96
CA CYS A 49 -5.72 -15.44 -8.45
C CYS A 49 -5.19 -14.03 -8.73
N TRP A 50 -4.17 -13.65 -7.96
CA TRP A 50 -3.38 -12.45 -8.25
C TRP A 50 -2.63 -12.57 -9.58
N CYS A 51 -2.25 -11.42 -10.12
CA CYS A 51 -1.24 -11.30 -11.16
C CYS A 51 0.03 -10.70 -10.56
N PHE A 52 1.17 -10.92 -11.22
CA PHE A 52 2.42 -10.26 -10.88
C PHE A 52 2.65 -9.08 -11.83
N TRP A 53 3.34 -8.06 -11.34
CA TRP A 53 3.75 -6.92 -12.15
C TRP A 53 5.22 -6.65 -11.98
N SER A 54 5.84 -6.12 -13.02
CA SER A 54 7.23 -5.66 -13.00
C SER A 54 7.44 -4.39 -13.81
N LEU A 55 8.38 -3.56 -13.37
CA LEU A 55 8.81 -2.36 -14.07
C LEU A 55 10.32 -2.18 -13.91
N GLU A 56 11.03 -2.02 -15.01
CA GLU A 56 12.45 -1.64 -14.98
C GLU A 56 12.57 -0.12 -14.93
N VAL A 57 13.32 0.37 -13.94
CA VAL A 57 13.56 1.80 -13.72
C VAL A 57 15.03 2.08 -13.58
N GLU A 58 15.47 3.24 -14.06
CA GLU A 58 16.85 3.67 -13.82
C GLU A 58 17.06 4.01 -12.34
N VAL A 59 18.19 3.57 -11.78
CA VAL A 59 18.55 3.86 -10.39
C VAL A 59 18.64 5.37 -10.12
N LEU A 60 18.97 6.18 -11.13
CA LEU A 60 18.96 7.64 -11.03
C LEU A 60 17.56 8.20 -10.71
N ASN A 61 16.51 7.64 -11.31
CA ASN A 61 15.14 8.04 -11.00
C ASN A 61 14.77 7.68 -9.55
N LEU A 62 15.25 6.53 -9.07
CA LEU A 62 15.05 6.10 -7.68
C LEU A 62 15.82 6.95 -6.66
N LEU A 63 16.96 7.50 -7.04
CA LEU A 63 17.75 8.40 -6.17
C LEU A 63 17.05 9.74 -5.93
N VAL A 64 16.33 10.25 -6.94
CA VAL A 64 15.61 11.52 -6.86
C VAL A 64 14.20 11.34 -6.29
N ALA A 65 13.59 10.17 -6.51
CA ALA A 65 12.29 9.85 -5.93
C ALA A 65 12.34 9.94 -4.40
N LYS A 66 11.31 10.55 -3.80
CA LYS A 66 11.08 10.53 -2.35
C LYS A 66 10.14 9.41 -1.94
N GLU A 67 9.27 9.03 -2.87
CA GLU A 67 8.23 8.03 -2.68
C GLU A 67 7.95 7.34 -4.02
N ILE A 68 7.73 6.03 -3.94
CA ILE A 68 7.27 5.21 -5.04
C ILE A 68 5.86 4.76 -4.68
N ALA A 69 4.89 5.04 -5.53
CA ALA A 69 3.52 4.61 -5.34
C ALA A 69 3.03 3.75 -6.51
N VAL A 70 2.16 2.79 -6.22
CA VAL A 70 1.60 1.87 -7.22
C VAL A 70 0.07 1.86 -7.15
N ARG A 71 -0.56 1.77 -8.32
CA ARG A 71 -2.00 1.53 -8.46
C ARG A 71 -2.33 0.54 -9.57
N ALA A 72 -3.45 -0.16 -9.43
CA ALA A 72 -4.00 -1.02 -10.47
C ALA A 72 -5.35 -0.53 -11.04
N TRP A 73 -5.68 -1.06 -12.21
CA TRP A 73 -6.96 -0.94 -12.89
C TRP A 73 -7.51 -2.33 -13.22
N ASP A 74 -8.81 -2.54 -13.04
CA ASP A 74 -9.47 -3.77 -13.48
C ASP A 74 -10.17 -3.61 -14.85
N GLU A 75 -10.73 -4.72 -15.35
CA GLU A 75 -11.53 -4.75 -16.57
C GLU A 75 -12.78 -3.86 -16.54
N THR A 76 -13.24 -3.47 -15.35
CA THR A 76 -14.36 -2.54 -15.15
C THR A 76 -13.92 -1.09 -14.95
N LEU A 77 -12.64 -0.79 -15.19
CA LEU A 77 -12.02 0.53 -15.02
C LEU A 77 -12.07 1.07 -13.59
N ASN A 78 -12.23 0.21 -12.59
CA ASN A 78 -12.05 0.63 -11.20
C ASN A 78 -10.57 0.79 -10.89
N THR A 79 -10.24 1.82 -10.13
CA THR A 79 -8.87 2.07 -9.64
C THR A 79 -8.86 2.36 -8.14
N GLN A 80 -7.66 2.38 -7.58
CA GLN A 80 -7.40 2.61 -6.18
C GLN A 80 -7.40 4.12 -5.84
N PRO A 81 -7.98 4.52 -4.69
CA PRO A 81 -7.93 5.90 -4.25
C PRO A 81 -6.51 6.31 -3.89
N GLU A 82 -6.16 7.57 -4.12
CA GLU A 82 -4.87 8.13 -3.71
C GLU A 82 -4.71 8.06 -2.19
N LYS A 83 -5.72 8.48 -1.44
CA LYS A 83 -5.67 8.59 0.02
C LYS A 83 -6.41 7.44 0.69
N LEU A 84 -5.96 7.11 1.89
CA LEU A 84 -6.57 6.10 2.75
C LEU A 84 -8.03 6.47 3.05
N ILE A 85 -8.96 5.57 2.70
CA ILE A 85 -10.36 5.67 3.10
C ILE A 85 -10.52 4.86 4.39
N TRP A 86 -10.59 5.57 5.51
CA TRP A 86 -10.70 4.95 6.83
C TRP A 86 -12.11 4.41 7.09
N ASN A 87 -12.18 3.27 7.78
CA ASN A 87 -13.41 2.74 8.35
C ASN A 87 -13.11 2.10 9.72
N VAL A 88 -14.14 1.96 10.54
CA VAL A 88 -14.04 1.48 11.94
C VAL A 88 -13.35 0.13 12.04
N MET A 89 -13.58 -0.77 11.08
CA MET A 89 -13.01 -2.12 11.10
C MET A 89 -11.57 -2.16 10.55
N GLY A 90 -11.07 -1.08 9.95
CA GLY A 90 -9.78 -1.04 9.27
C GLY A 90 -9.68 -1.97 8.06
N MET A 91 -10.80 -2.47 7.55
CA MET A 91 -10.84 -3.49 6.50
C MET A 91 -10.84 -2.87 5.10
N MET A 92 -10.43 -3.67 4.09
CA MET A 92 -10.47 -3.28 2.67
C MET A 92 -9.74 -1.97 2.38
N ASN A 93 -8.61 -1.75 3.06
CA ASN A 93 -7.74 -0.64 2.73
C ASN A 93 -7.08 -0.92 1.38
N ASN A 94 -7.34 -0.07 0.39
CA ASN A 94 -6.79 -0.23 -0.94
C ASN A 94 -6.27 1.07 -1.55
N CYS A 95 -5.90 2.06 -0.74
CA CYS A 95 -5.25 3.25 -1.29
C CYS A 95 -3.91 2.89 -1.95
N TRP A 96 -3.32 3.82 -2.69
CA TRP A 96 -2.01 3.59 -3.30
C TRP A 96 -1.01 3.12 -2.25
N PHE A 97 -0.36 2.00 -2.56
CA PHE A 97 0.69 1.49 -1.71
C PHE A 97 1.95 2.32 -1.95
N ARG A 98 2.56 2.82 -0.87
CA ARG A 98 3.66 3.80 -0.92
C ARG A 98 4.91 3.28 -0.22
N VAL A 99 6.03 3.29 -0.92
CA VAL A 99 7.35 2.97 -0.39
C VAL A 99 8.16 4.26 -0.36
N LYS A 100 8.70 4.63 0.80
CA LYS A 100 9.57 5.79 0.91
C LYS A 100 11.00 5.41 0.58
N THR A 101 11.66 6.27 -0.18
CA THR A 101 13.07 6.14 -0.56
C THR A 101 13.87 7.12 0.28
N ASN A 102 14.87 6.61 1.00
CA ASN A 102 15.79 7.43 1.78
C ASN A 102 17.22 7.11 1.34
N MET A 103 18.05 8.12 1.17
CA MET A 103 19.48 7.90 0.97
C MET A 103 20.13 7.51 2.30
N CYS A 104 21.00 6.50 2.27
CA CYS A 104 21.81 6.11 3.41
C CYS A 104 23.29 6.03 3.02
N LYS A 105 24.16 6.04 4.02
CA LYS A 105 25.60 5.77 3.87
C LYS A 105 25.92 4.52 4.72
N PRO A 106 25.76 3.30 4.18
CA PRO A 106 25.78 2.07 4.99
C PRO A 106 27.16 1.79 5.61
N HIS A 107 28.24 1.99 4.86
CA HIS A 107 29.62 1.84 5.37
C HIS A 107 30.63 2.45 4.36
N LYS A 108 31.76 2.98 4.83
CA LYS A 108 32.92 3.40 4.01
C LYS A 108 32.65 4.37 2.83
N GLY A 109 31.65 5.25 2.94
CA GLY A 109 31.44 6.33 1.96
C GLY A 109 30.63 5.96 0.72
N GLU A 110 30.12 4.74 0.63
CA GLU A 110 29.19 4.34 -0.42
C GLU A 110 27.79 4.94 -0.19
N ILE A 111 27.15 5.41 -1.25
CA ILE A 111 25.78 5.92 -1.23
C ILE A 111 24.84 4.74 -1.51
N GLY A 112 23.94 4.45 -0.58
CA GLY A 112 22.89 3.45 -0.71
C GLY A 112 21.50 4.08 -0.75
N ILE A 113 20.52 3.33 -1.26
CA ILE A 113 19.10 3.68 -1.22
C ILE A 113 18.41 2.69 -0.28
N VAL A 114 17.66 3.20 0.68
CA VAL A 114 16.82 2.41 1.59
C VAL A 114 15.37 2.59 1.18
N PHE A 115 14.68 1.47 0.99
CA PHE A 115 13.26 1.41 0.72
C PHE A 115 12.52 1.06 2.01
N GLU A 116 11.66 1.96 2.45
CA GLU A 116 10.83 1.77 3.64
C GLU A 116 9.38 1.51 3.21
N HIS A 117 8.85 0.34 3.55
CA HIS A 117 7.42 0.05 3.41
C HIS A 117 6.58 0.83 4.44
N PRO A 118 5.25 0.97 4.28
CA PRO A 118 4.40 1.67 5.26
C PRO A 118 4.50 1.11 6.67
N THR A 119 4.44 -0.22 6.77
CA THR A 119 4.51 -0.97 8.02
C THR A 119 5.31 -2.24 7.81
N GLN A 120 5.89 -2.79 8.88
CA GLN A 120 6.47 -4.13 8.86
C GLN A 120 5.40 -5.20 9.08
N PRO A 121 5.59 -6.43 8.57
CA PRO A 121 4.64 -7.52 8.77
C PRO A 121 4.58 -7.97 10.23
N GLY A 122 3.39 -8.37 10.67
CA GLY A 122 3.16 -8.85 12.03
C GLY A 122 3.20 -7.73 13.07
N ASN A 123 3.68 -8.04 14.27
CA ASN A 123 3.74 -7.09 15.40
C ASN A 123 5.09 -6.36 15.52
N GLN A 124 5.84 -6.28 14.42
CA GLN A 124 7.14 -5.61 14.39
C GLN A 124 6.96 -4.11 14.24
N SER A 125 7.71 -3.32 15.02
CA SER A 125 7.78 -1.88 14.81
C SER A 125 8.67 -1.58 13.61
N GLY A 126 8.26 -0.61 12.79
CA GLY A 126 9.01 -0.19 11.63
C GLY A 126 8.10 0.26 10.49
N GLY A 127 8.74 0.59 9.37
CA GLY A 127 8.09 1.26 8.25
C GLY A 127 7.90 2.75 8.51
N TRP A 128 7.68 3.49 7.42
CA TRP A 128 7.68 4.95 7.50
C TRP A 128 6.49 5.51 8.33
N MET A 129 5.36 4.80 8.39
CA MET A 129 4.20 5.19 9.20
C MET A 129 4.46 5.11 10.71
N ALA A 130 5.41 4.28 11.15
CA ALA A 130 5.80 4.22 12.57
C ALA A 130 6.78 5.35 12.91
N ARG A 131 7.71 5.65 11.99
CA ARG A 131 8.69 6.73 12.13
C ARG A 131 8.04 8.11 12.23
N GLU A 132 7.07 8.40 11.36
CA GLU A 132 6.37 9.70 11.36
C GLU A 132 5.57 9.93 12.63
N ARG A 133 4.89 8.89 13.14
CA ARG A 133 4.18 8.97 14.43
C ARG A 133 5.12 9.30 15.60
N HIS A 134 6.35 8.77 15.59
CA HIS A 134 7.33 9.10 16.62
C HIS A 134 7.79 10.57 16.52
N LEU A 135 8.12 11.05 15.32
CA LEU A 135 8.52 12.44 15.08
C LEU A 135 7.41 13.44 15.50
N GLU A 136 6.15 13.16 15.15
CA GLU A 136 5.01 13.99 15.57
C GLU A 136 4.88 14.05 17.09
N SER A 137 5.08 12.93 17.79
CA SER A 137 5.00 12.87 19.25
C SER A 137 6.15 13.59 19.97
N GLU A 138 7.32 13.73 19.35
CA GLU A 138 8.44 14.51 19.88
C GLU A 138 8.22 16.03 19.70
N THR A 139 7.57 16.43 18.61
CA THR A 139 7.24 17.84 18.34
C THR A 139 6.00 18.35 19.09
N ASN A 140 5.10 17.46 19.52
CA ASN A 140 3.91 17.78 20.31
C ASN A 140 3.87 16.97 21.62
N PRO A 141 4.50 17.45 22.72
CA PRO A 141 4.66 16.68 23.95
C PRO A 141 3.37 16.44 24.77
N THR A 142 2.18 16.76 24.25
CA THR A 142 0.91 16.71 25.02
C THR A 142 0.16 15.38 24.98
N LEU A 143 0.66 14.33 24.33
CA LEU A 143 0.02 13.00 24.37
C LEU A 143 0.98 11.96 24.96
N LYS A 144 0.89 11.80 26.29
CA LYS A 144 1.57 10.71 27.01
C LYS A 144 1.12 9.35 26.46
N LYS A 145 2.09 8.52 26.07
CA LYS A 145 1.93 7.12 25.69
C LYS A 145 1.19 6.34 26.79
N SER A 146 -0.05 5.93 26.53
CA SER A 146 -0.71 4.87 27.29
C SER A 146 -0.23 3.52 26.75
N VAL A 147 0.72 2.90 27.43
CA VAL A 147 0.90 1.45 27.36
C VAL A 147 -0.30 0.87 28.11
N SER A 148 -1.29 0.36 27.39
CA SER A 148 -2.42 -0.34 28.00
C SER A 148 -2.60 -1.71 27.36
N THR A 149 -2.18 -2.72 28.12
CA THR A 149 -2.93 -3.97 28.25
C THR A 149 -4.43 -3.66 28.39
N PRO A 150 -5.34 -4.48 27.83
CA PRO A 150 -6.73 -4.10 27.72
C PRO A 150 -7.41 -4.15 29.10
N PHE A 151 -7.65 -2.97 29.68
CA PHE A 151 -8.66 -2.80 30.72
C PHE A 151 -9.86 -2.11 30.06
N MET A 152 -10.95 -2.87 29.88
CA MET A 152 -12.19 -2.37 29.28
C MET A 152 -12.79 -1.28 30.17
N ASN A 153 -12.95 -0.07 29.62
CA ASN A 153 -13.76 0.96 30.25
C ASN A 153 -14.96 1.24 29.34
N THR A 154 -16.11 0.71 29.75
CA THR A 154 -17.36 0.69 28.99
C THR A 154 -18.09 2.03 29.16
N ALA A 155 -17.83 2.99 28.28
CA ALA A 155 -18.72 4.13 28.05
C ALA A 155 -19.21 4.08 26.60
N SER A 156 -20.16 3.18 26.35
CA SER A 156 -20.76 2.96 25.03
C SER A 156 -21.66 4.14 24.67
N LYS A 157 -21.29 4.92 23.65
CA LYS A 157 -22.26 5.79 22.97
C LYS A 157 -23.22 4.91 22.17
N THR A 158 -24.47 4.83 22.61
CA THR A 158 -25.52 4.08 21.92
C THR A 158 -26.02 4.91 20.74
N TYR A 159 -25.86 4.39 19.52
CA TYR A 159 -26.45 4.98 18.31
C TYR A 159 -27.71 4.21 17.91
N SER A 160 -28.67 4.92 17.34
CA SER A 160 -29.92 4.32 16.87
C SER A 160 -29.74 3.59 15.53
N MET A 161 -30.56 2.56 15.28
CA MET A 161 -30.52 1.80 14.03
C MET A 161 -30.77 2.65 12.78
N SER A 162 -31.41 3.82 12.92
CA SER A 162 -31.66 4.76 11.83
C SER A 162 -30.43 5.60 11.46
N GLU A 163 -29.52 5.86 12.41
CA GLU A 163 -28.24 6.56 12.16
C GLU A 163 -27.25 5.66 11.42
N VAL A 164 -27.18 4.37 11.78
CA VAL A 164 -26.31 3.38 11.14
C VAL A 164 -26.70 3.16 9.66
N LYS A 165 -28.00 3.24 9.33
CA LYS A 165 -28.50 2.99 7.98
C LYS A 165 -28.11 4.08 6.96
N LYS A 166 -27.82 5.31 7.41
CA LYS A 166 -27.42 6.42 6.52
C LYS A 166 -25.99 6.28 5.97
N HIS A 167 -25.15 5.47 6.61
CA HIS A 167 -23.73 5.33 6.24
C HIS A 167 -23.41 4.07 5.43
N ASN A 168 -24.41 3.27 5.06
CA ASN A 168 -24.19 1.98 4.43
C ASN A 168 -24.47 2.02 2.92
N SER A 169 -23.59 2.69 2.17
CA SER A 169 -23.54 2.52 0.71
C SER A 169 -22.48 1.47 0.36
N VAL A 170 -22.98 0.25 0.11
CA VAL A 170 -22.42 -0.86 -0.69
C VAL A 170 -20.90 -0.82 -0.97
N LEU A 171 -20.13 -1.55 -0.17
CA LEU A 171 -18.78 -2.02 -0.54
C LEU A 171 -18.89 -3.43 -1.10
N LYS A 172 -19.23 -3.55 -2.38
CA LYS A 172 -18.94 -4.73 -3.17
C LYS A 172 -17.98 -4.32 -4.28
N ASP A 173 -16.92 -5.10 -4.42
CA ASP A 173 -15.83 -4.98 -5.39
C ASP A 173 -14.83 -3.85 -5.11
N ARG A 174 -13.75 -4.19 -4.38
CA ARG A 174 -12.54 -3.37 -4.37
C ARG A 174 -11.30 -4.24 -4.58
N MET A 175 -10.50 -3.80 -5.55
CA MET A 175 -9.15 -4.27 -5.84
C MET A 175 -8.25 -4.01 -4.64
N THR A 176 -7.40 -4.98 -4.30
CA THR A 176 -6.42 -4.88 -3.21
C THR A 176 -5.06 -5.34 -3.71
N LEU A 177 -4.01 -4.72 -3.19
CA LEU A 177 -2.66 -4.79 -3.75
C LEU A 177 -1.68 -4.80 -2.58
N TRP A 178 -0.75 -5.75 -2.56
CA TRP A 178 0.44 -5.65 -1.72
C TRP A 178 1.67 -5.89 -2.59
N PRO A 179 2.70 -5.04 -2.56
CA PRO A 179 3.98 -5.36 -3.15
C PRO A 179 4.89 -6.09 -2.14
N TRP A 180 5.56 -7.14 -2.60
CA TRP A 180 6.82 -7.62 -2.04
C TRP A 180 7.96 -7.04 -2.87
N LEU A 181 8.77 -6.17 -2.26
CA LEU A 181 10.12 -5.87 -2.75
C LEU A 181 11.02 -6.99 -2.21
N VAL A 182 11.30 -8.00 -3.04
CA VAL A 182 12.28 -9.04 -2.68
C VAL A 182 13.66 -8.51 -3.03
N ASP A 183 14.50 -8.34 -2.01
CA ASP A 183 15.94 -8.20 -2.16
C ASP A 183 16.50 -9.49 -2.80
N PRO A 184 17.22 -9.42 -3.94
CA PRO A 184 17.81 -10.60 -4.57
C PRO A 184 18.93 -11.28 -3.74
N HIS A 185 19.24 -10.81 -2.53
CA HIS A 185 20.26 -11.40 -1.65
C HIS A 185 19.77 -11.88 -0.27
N ARG A 186 18.66 -12.62 -0.22
CA ARG A 186 18.38 -13.53 0.91
C ARG A 186 17.66 -14.80 0.53
#